data_AF-A0A7W0A656-F1
#
_entry.id   AF-A0A7W0A656-F1
#
_cell.length_a   1.000
_cell.length_b   1.000
_cell.length_c   1.000
_cell.angle_alpha   90.00
_cell.angle_beta   90.00
_cell.angle_gamma   90.00
#
_symmetry.space_group_name_H-M   'P 1'
#
loop_
_entity.id
_entity.type
_entity.pdbx_description
1 polymer ?
#
loop_
_entity_poly.entity_id
_entity_poly.type
_entity_poly.pdbx_seq_one_letter_code
_entity_poly.pdbx_strand_id
1 'polypeptide(L)'
;MHLMNLALPQGVAARVSVPALMAALLLTAVAAVPGEAKPQTSPPPTTGPLCRGEAATIVGTPGSDSLTGTDRKDVIAAGGGDDVVSAGAGNDLVCGAGGNDLLRGDDGNDVIYGDRGRDKLRGGAGNDSLRGRRGTDSCKGGAGTDDLSFSCENEGA
;
A
#
# COMPACT_ATOMS: atom_id res chain seq x y z
N MET A 1 -17.80 -70.84 27.55
CA MET A 1 -16.80 -70.00 28.22
C MET A 1 -17.18 -68.56 27.88
N HIS A 2 -17.99 -67.79 28.60
CA HIS A 2 -18.00 -67.38 30.03
C HIS A 2 -16.67 -66.83 30.54
N LEU A 3 -16.77 -65.73 31.30
CA LEU A 3 -15.76 -64.84 31.94
C LEU A 3 -15.64 -63.48 31.20
N MET A 4 -16.46 -62.48 31.52
CA MET A 4 -16.52 -61.60 32.72
C MET A 4 -15.47 -60.48 32.76
N ASN A 5 -16.00 -59.25 32.89
CA ASN A 5 -15.33 -57.98 33.20
C ASN A 5 -14.26 -58.09 34.29
N LEU A 6 -13.22 -57.26 34.20
CA LEU A 6 -12.58 -56.68 35.38
C LEU A 6 -12.14 -55.23 35.13
N ALA A 7 -12.57 -54.35 36.04
CA ALA A 7 -12.34 -52.91 36.06
C ALA A 7 -10.96 -52.54 36.67
N LEU A 8 -10.60 -51.26 36.50
CA LEU A 8 -9.33 -50.56 36.81
C LEU A 8 -8.80 -50.72 38.26
N PRO A 9 -7.57 -50.23 38.53
CA PRO A 9 -7.53 -48.95 39.25
C PRO A 9 -6.52 -47.91 38.71
N GLN A 10 -6.89 -46.65 38.96
CA GLN A 10 -6.11 -45.42 38.78
C GLN A 10 -5.11 -45.24 39.94
N GLY A 11 -3.98 -44.59 39.65
CA GLY A 11 -3.19 -43.85 40.63
C GLY A 11 -1.83 -44.47 41.00
N VAL A 12 -0.75 -43.74 40.73
CA VAL A 12 0.18 -43.18 41.74
C VAL A 12 1.18 -42.28 41.01
N ALA A 13 1.28 -41.03 41.48
CA ALA A 13 2.22 -40.02 41.03
C ALA A 13 3.57 -40.12 41.77
N ALA A 14 4.58 -39.49 41.16
CA ALA A 14 5.87 -39.03 41.72
C ALA A 14 7.04 -40.03 41.76
N ARG A 15 8.12 -39.71 41.02
CA ARG A 15 9.31 -39.04 41.58
C ARG A 15 10.35 -38.69 40.50
N VAL A 16 10.98 -37.56 40.76
CA VAL A 16 11.92 -36.76 39.97
C VAL A 16 13.28 -37.44 39.81
N SER A 17 13.90 -37.33 38.63
CA SER A 17 15.36 -37.14 38.51
C SER A 17 15.73 -36.67 37.10
N VAL A 18 16.02 -35.38 36.96
CA VAL A 18 16.61 -34.79 35.76
C VAL A 18 18.08 -34.51 36.10
N PRO A 19 19.07 -35.09 35.41
CA PRO A 19 20.42 -34.58 35.51
C PRO A 19 20.56 -33.40 34.55
N ALA A 20 20.81 -32.24 35.13
CA ALA A 20 21.28 -31.07 34.42
C ALA A 20 22.67 -31.37 33.83
N LEU A 21 22.83 -31.17 32.52
CA LEU A 21 24.14 -30.94 31.92
C LEU A 21 24.07 -29.73 31.00
N MET A 22 24.83 -28.73 31.41
CA MET A 22 25.07 -27.43 30.78
C MET A 22 25.57 -27.55 29.34
N ALA A 23 25.05 -26.71 28.45
CA ALA A 23 25.84 -26.08 27.38
C ALA A 23 25.12 -24.84 26.84
N ALA A 24 25.79 -23.70 26.96
CA ALA A 24 25.38 -22.40 26.46
C ALA A 24 25.45 -22.31 24.92
N LEU A 25 24.55 -21.55 24.31
CA LEU A 25 24.91 -20.60 23.25
C LEU A 25 23.77 -19.58 23.07
N LEU A 26 24.10 -18.30 23.24
CA LEU A 26 23.24 -17.18 22.86
C LEU A 26 22.92 -17.29 21.37
N LEU A 27 21.63 -17.36 21.02
CA LEU A 27 21.18 -16.89 19.72
C LEU A 27 19.85 -16.16 19.90
N THR A 28 19.94 -14.86 20.14
CA THR A 28 18.83 -13.93 19.91
C THR A 28 18.58 -13.85 18.42
N ALA A 29 17.81 -14.78 17.89
CA ALA A 29 17.21 -14.63 16.57
C ALA A 29 15.93 -13.80 16.72
N VAL A 30 16.05 -12.50 16.44
CA VAL A 30 14.93 -11.68 16.01
C VAL A 30 14.35 -12.36 14.77
N ALA A 31 13.15 -12.91 14.89
CA ALA A 31 12.32 -13.27 13.76
C ALA A 31 11.17 -12.27 13.74
N ALA A 32 11.11 -11.53 12.63
CA ALA A 32 10.13 -10.53 12.31
C ALA A 32 8.72 -10.95 12.69
N VAL A 33 7.97 -10.03 13.31
CA VAL A 33 6.51 -10.08 13.28
C VAL A 33 6.13 -9.97 11.80
N PRO A 34 5.49 -10.99 11.19
CA PRO A 34 4.94 -10.81 9.86
C PRO A 34 3.88 -9.71 9.98
N GLY A 35 4.09 -8.61 9.25
CA GLY A 35 3.11 -7.56 9.11
C GLY A 35 1.78 -8.19 8.73
N GLU A 36 0.79 -8.01 9.60
CA GLU A 36 -0.57 -8.44 9.35
C GLU A 36 -1.08 -7.67 8.13
N ALA A 37 -0.98 -8.28 6.95
CA ALA A 37 -1.83 -7.89 5.83
C ALA A 37 -3.27 -8.13 6.30
N LYS A 38 -3.96 -7.04 6.66
CA LYS A 38 -5.37 -7.11 7.02
C LYS A 38 -6.13 -7.79 5.87
N PRO A 39 -7.01 -8.76 6.14
CA PRO A 39 -7.84 -9.35 5.10
C PRO A 39 -8.68 -8.24 4.47
N GLN A 40 -8.45 -7.96 3.19
CA GLN A 40 -9.25 -7.00 2.45
C GLN A 40 -10.65 -7.59 2.22
N THR A 41 -11.57 -7.31 3.12
CA THR A 41 -13.02 -7.53 2.94
C THR A 41 -13.74 -6.22 2.67
N SER A 42 -13.10 -5.31 1.93
CA SER A 42 -13.70 -4.03 1.57
C SER A 42 -14.75 -4.23 0.46
N PRO A 43 -15.94 -3.62 0.58
CA PRO A 43 -17.03 -3.74 -0.40
C PRO A 43 -16.62 -3.20 -1.79
N PRO A 44 -17.34 -3.58 -2.88
CA PRO A 44 -17.02 -3.15 -4.24
C PRO A 44 -16.87 -1.63 -4.34
N PRO A 45 -15.97 -1.10 -5.19
CA PRO A 45 -15.66 0.32 -5.23
C PRO A 45 -16.91 1.12 -5.59
N THR A 46 -17.46 1.81 -4.61
CA THR A 46 -18.51 2.81 -4.79
C THR A 46 -17.88 4.06 -5.38
N THR A 47 -17.92 4.19 -6.72
CA THR A 47 -18.12 5.46 -7.47
C THR A 47 -17.51 6.74 -6.84
N GLY A 48 -16.40 7.35 -7.26
CA GLY A 48 -15.44 7.13 -8.33
C GLY A 48 -14.62 8.42 -8.55
N PRO A 49 -13.32 8.32 -8.90
CA PRO A 49 -12.57 9.31 -9.66
C PRO A 49 -11.95 8.63 -10.90
N LEU A 50 -11.07 9.31 -11.60
CA LEU A 50 -10.88 9.22 -13.05
C LEU A 50 -10.01 8.10 -13.57
N CYS A 51 -9.71 7.10 -12.74
CA CYS A 51 -8.98 5.91 -13.15
C CYS A 51 -9.91 5.00 -14.00
N ARG A 52 -10.57 5.60 -15.01
CA ARG A 52 -11.62 4.98 -15.81
C ARG A 52 -10.96 4.10 -16.86
N GLY A 53 -10.96 2.79 -16.63
CA GLY A 53 -10.62 1.79 -17.66
C GLY A 53 -9.74 0.66 -17.17
N GLU A 54 -9.09 0.81 -16.02
CA GLU A 54 -8.24 -0.22 -15.44
C GLU A 54 -8.62 -0.42 -13.97
N ALA A 55 -8.71 -1.68 -13.54
CA ALA A 55 -8.96 -1.99 -12.14
C ALA A 55 -7.76 -1.52 -11.32
N ALA A 56 -8.01 -0.64 -10.35
CA ALA A 56 -6.97 -0.16 -9.46
C ALA A 56 -6.27 -1.33 -8.76
N THR A 57 -4.95 -1.40 -8.89
CA THR A 57 -4.10 -2.37 -8.19
C THR A 57 -3.92 -1.97 -6.73
N ILE A 58 -4.00 -0.67 -6.45
CA ILE A 58 -3.87 -0.08 -5.11
C ILE A 58 -5.01 0.90 -4.90
N VAL A 59 -5.74 0.73 -3.81
CA VAL A 59 -6.89 1.57 -3.44
C VAL A 59 -6.76 1.98 -1.99
N GLY A 60 -6.75 3.29 -1.72
CA GLY A 60 -6.82 3.83 -0.37
C GLY A 60 -8.27 3.92 0.13
N THR A 61 -8.47 4.80 1.09
CA THR A 61 -9.69 4.99 1.86
C THR A 61 -10.18 6.42 1.72
N PRO A 62 -11.34 6.79 2.30
CA PRO A 62 -11.78 8.19 2.32
C PRO A 62 -11.02 9.10 3.29
N GLY A 63 -9.98 8.63 3.97
CA GLY A 63 -9.13 9.43 4.85
C GLY A 63 -7.69 9.43 4.37
N SER A 64 -6.83 10.23 5.00
CA SER A 64 -5.42 10.36 4.61
C SER A 64 -4.67 9.03 4.61
N ASP A 65 -4.18 8.65 3.45
CA ASP A 65 -3.44 7.42 3.21
C ASP A 65 -2.00 7.70 2.74
N SER A 66 -1.14 6.69 2.97
CA SER A 66 0.21 6.65 2.40
C SER A 66 0.32 5.41 1.54
N LEU A 67 0.38 5.62 0.23
CA LEU A 67 0.36 4.57 -0.78
C LEU A 67 1.70 4.52 -1.51
N THR A 68 2.17 3.31 -1.76
CA THR A 68 3.39 3.07 -2.53
C THR A 68 3.12 1.96 -3.53
N GLY A 69 3.37 2.24 -4.80
CA GLY A 69 3.31 1.28 -5.89
C GLY A 69 4.55 0.40 -5.96
N THR A 70 4.75 -0.22 -7.11
CA THR A 70 5.77 -1.24 -7.36
C THR A 70 6.69 -0.83 -8.50
N ASP A 71 7.60 -1.71 -8.91
CA ASP A 71 8.44 -1.49 -10.11
C ASP A 71 7.72 -1.88 -11.41
N ARG A 72 6.40 -2.01 -11.37
CA ARG A 72 5.56 -2.38 -12.52
C ARG A 72 4.48 -1.32 -12.69
N LYS A 73 3.86 -1.33 -13.87
CA LYS A 73 2.64 -0.56 -14.12
C LYS A 73 1.59 -0.82 -13.03
N ASP A 74 1.25 0.22 -12.31
CA ASP A 74 0.25 0.26 -11.27
C ASP A 74 -0.91 1.20 -11.62
N VAL A 75 -2.06 0.94 -11.01
CA VAL A 75 -3.23 1.80 -11.07
C VAL A 75 -3.62 2.12 -9.63
N ILE A 76 -3.36 3.34 -9.21
CA ILE A 76 -3.48 3.79 -7.82
C ILE A 76 -4.65 4.76 -7.71
N ALA A 77 -5.62 4.43 -6.85
CA ALA A 77 -6.70 5.31 -6.46
C ALA A 77 -6.53 5.67 -4.98
N ALA A 78 -6.12 6.91 -4.69
CA ALA A 78 -5.81 7.36 -3.34
C ALA A 78 -7.07 7.40 -2.46
N GLY A 79 -8.16 7.93 -2.99
CA GLY A 79 -9.45 7.90 -2.32
C GLY A 79 -9.85 9.31 -1.95
N GLY A 80 -10.20 9.57 -0.71
CA GLY A 80 -10.43 10.94 -0.26
C GLY A 80 -9.57 11.24 0.97
N GLY A 81 -9.49 12.50 1.37
CA GLY A 81 -8.54 12.91 2.39
C GLY A 81 -7.24 13.38 1.77
N ASP A 82 -6.33 13.90 2.59
CA ASP A 82 -5.04 14.39 2.11
C ASP A 82 -4.06 13.20 2.00
N ASP A 83 -3.78 12.75 0.77
CA ASP A 83 -3.04 11.51 0.52
C ASP A 83 -1.58 11.74 0.12
N VAL A 84 -0.73 10.75 0.38
CA VAL A 84 0.66 10.70 -0.11
C VAL A 84 0.87 9.45 -0.95
N VAL A 85 1.14 9.63 -2.24
CA VAL A 85 1.31 8.55 -3.21
C VAL A 85 2.67 8.62 -3.88
N SER A 86 3.36 7.49 -3.94
CA SER A 86 4.54 7.24 -4.79
C SER A 86 4.26 6.04 -5.66
N ALA A 87 4.22 6.21 -6.98
CA ALA A 87 3.82 5.15 -7.90
C ALA A 87 4.94 4.13 -8.14
N GLY A 88 6.20 4.60 -8.12
CA GLY A 88 7.36 3.72 -8.19
C GLY A 88 7.98 3.72 -9.58
N ALA A 89 8.47 2.58 -10.04
CA ALA A 89 8.93 2.48 -11.42
C ALA A 89 7.81 1.84 -12.26
N GLY A 90 7.55 2.33 -13.46
CA GLY A 90 6.41 1.83 -14.21
C GLY A 90 5.87 2.84 -15.19
N ASN A 91 4.74 2.54 -15.80
CA ASN A 91 3.97 3.58 -16.49
C ASN A 91 2.63 3.60 -15.76
N ASP A 92 2.55 4.43 -14.74
CA ASP A 92 1.54 4.31 -13.71
C ASP A 92 0.36 5.23 -13.95
N LEU A 93 -0.78 4.88 -13.37
CA LEU A 93 -1.99 5.68 -13.38
C LEU A 93 -2.36 6.02 -11.95
N VAL A 94 -2.23 7.30 -11.56
CA VAL A 94 -2.50 7.77 -10.21
C VAL A 94 -3.71 8.72 -10.19
N CYS A 95 -4.66 8.49 -9.28
CA CYS A 95 -5.81 9.34 -9.03
C CYS A 95 -5.90 9.74 -7.56
N GLY A 96 -5.74 11.03 -7.24
CA GLY A 96 -5.87 11.58 -5.87
C GLY A 96 -7.33 11.72 -5.40
N ALA A 97 -8.22 12.06 -6.32
CA ALA A 97 -9.64 12.34 -6.11
C ALA A 97 -9.98 13.56 -5.25
N GLY A 98 -9.75 13.55 -3.95
CA GLY A 98 -10.36 14.58 -3.11
C GLY A 98 -9.61 14.83 -1.84
N GLY A 99 -8.92 15.95 -1.75
CA GLY A 99 -8.04 16.28 -0.66
C GLY A 99 -6.95 17.20 -1.14
N ASN A 100 -5.94 17.45 -0.33
CA ASN A 100 -4.71 18.10 -0.76
C ASN A 100 -3.64 17.04 -0.87
N ASP A 101 -3.49 16.49 -2.07
CA ASP A 101 -2.72 15.28 -2.26
C ASP A 101 -1.27 15.59 -2.64
N LEU A 102 -0.35 14.70 -2.25
CA LEU A 102 1.01 14.66 -2.75
C LEU A 102 1.16 13.42 -3.62
N LEU A 103 1.13 13.60 -4.94
CA LEU A 103 1.14 12.53 -5.92
C LEU A 103 2.47 12.53 -6.68
N ARG A 104 3.13 11.38 -6.73
CA ARG A 104 4.39 11.20 -7.45
C ARG A 104 4.35 9.98 -8.37
N GLY A 105 4.72 10.18 -9.63
CA GLY A 105 4.91 9.11 -10.62
C GLY A 105 6.22 8.34 -10.41
N ASP A 106 7.30 9.06 -10.11
CA ASP A 106 8.67 8.52 -9.96
C ASP A 106 9.27 8.15 -11.33
N ASP A 107 9.58 6.88 -11.63
CA ASP A 107 10.28 6.51 -12.86
C ASP A 107 9.33 5.92 -13.91
N GLY A 108 9.30 6.52 -15.10
CA GLY A 108 8.62 6.05 -16.31
C GLY A 108 7.57 7.04 -16.80
N ASN A 109 6.66 6.62 -17.68
CA ASN A 109 5.70 7.55 -18.30
C ASN A 109 4.37 7.47 -17.58
N ASP A 110 4.14 8.42 -16.68
CA ASP A 110 3.03 8.34 -15.73
C ASP A 110 1.86 9.23 -16.12
N VAL A 111 0.67 8.86 -15.65
CA VAL A 111 -0.55 9.65 -15.77
C VAL A 111 -1.09 9.95 -14.38
N ILE A 112 -1.05 11.22 -14.00
CA ILE A 112 -1.40 11.66 -12.64
C ILE A 112 -2.59 12.63 -12.70
N TYR A 113 -3.64 12.31 -11.93
CA TYR A 113 -4.83 13.14 -11.76
C TYR A 113 -4.94 13.59 -10.29
N GLY A 114 -4.82 14.89 -10.03
CA GLY A 114 -5.05 15.49 -8.69
C GLY A 114 -6.52 15.52 -8.31
N ASP A 115 -7.38 15.79 -9.30
CA ASP A 115 -8.83 15.87 -9.15
C ASP A 115 -9.32 17.09 -8.34
N ARG A 116 -9.60 16.97 -7.05
CA ARG A 116 -10.24 18.02 -6.25
C ARG A 116 -9.36 18.39 -5.06
N GLY A 117 -8.92 19.64 -5.04
CA GLY A 117 -8.29 20.25 -3.87
C GLY A 117 -7.04 21.02 -4.26
N ARG A 118 -6.07 21.16 -3.36
CA ARG A 118 -4.78 21.78 -3.70
C ARG A 118 -3.73 20.69 -3.71
N ASP A 119 -3.44 20.21 -4.90
CA ASP A 119 -2.61 19.03 -5.07
C ASP A 119 -1.18 19.40 -5.45
N LYS A 120 -0.24 18.52 -5.11
CA LYS A 120 1.16 18.57 -5.52
C LYS A 120 1.45 17.37 -6.39
N LEU A 121 1.57 17.58 -7.69
CA LEU A 121 1.82 16.52 -8.67
C LEU A 121 3.28 16.57 -9.11
N ARG A 122 3.97 15.44 -9.03
CA ARG A 122 5.30 15.23 -9.60
C ARG A 122 5.28 14.07 -10.57
N GLY A 123 5.70 14.29 -11.82
CA GLY A 123 5.88 13.23 -12.80
C GLY A 123 7.09 12.39 -12.40
N GLY A 124 8.28 12.94 -12.59
CA GLY A 124 9.53 12.30 -12.22
C GLY A 124 10.41 12.16 -13.45
N ALA A 125 10.80 10.94 -13.82
CA ALA A 125 11.61 10.68 -15.00
C ALA A 125 10.80 9.96 -16.07
N GLY A 126 10.57 10.58 -17.23
CA GLY A 126 9.82 10.02 -18.33
C GLY A 126 8.94 11.07 -18.97
N ASN A 127 8.06 10.68 -19.88
CA ASN A 127 7.13 11.61 -20.51
C ASN A 127 5.79 11.52 -19.78
N ASP A 128 5.56 12.46 -18.86
CA ASP A 128 4.43 12.35 -17.94
C ASP A 128 3.22 13.19 -18.38
N SER A 129 2.01 12.76 -18.01
CA SER A 129 0.78 13.56 -18.17
C SER A 129 0.21 13.90 -16.80
N LEU A 130 0.33 15.16 -16.40
CA LEU A 130 -0.10 15.66 -15.11
C LEU A 130 -1.33 16.54 -15.28
N ARG A 131 -2.38 16.23 -14.53
CA ARG A 131 -3.66 16.95 -14.57
C ARG A 131 -4.15 17.28 -13.16
N GLY A 132 -3.98 18.54 -12.75
CA GLY A 132 -4.48 19.03 -11.46
C GLY A 132 -6.02 19.03 -11.40
N ARG A 133 -6.65 19.49 -12.49
CA ARG A 133 -8.11 19.57 -12.68
C ARG A 133 -8.79 20.67 -11.87
N ARG A 134 -9.28 20.38 -10.66
CA ARG A 134 -10.10 21.32 -9.91
C ARG A 134 -9.42 21.72 -8.61
N GLY A 135 -8.84 22.90 -8.67
CA GLY A 135 -8.34 23.63 -7.54
C GLY A 135 -7.16 24.47 -7.97
N THR A 136 -6.23 24.69 -7.06
CA THR A 136 -4.97 25.35 -7.36
C THR A 136 -3.89 24.32 -7.14
N ASP A 137 -3.30 23.80 -8.20
CA ASP A 137 -2.43 22.64 -8.13
C ASP A 137 -1.01 23.05 -8.50
N SER A 138 -0.03 22.50 -7.79
CA SER A 138 1.38 22.69 -8.08
C SER A 138 1.87 21.45 -8.81
N CYS A 139 2.34 21.61 -10.04
CA CYS A 139 2.74 20.49 -10.88
C CYS A 139 4.19 20.65 -11.34
N LYS A 140 4.97 19.58 -11.22
CA LYS A 140 6.34 19.48 -11.77
C LYS A 140 6.46 18.20 -12.57
N GLY A 141 6.58 18.32 -13.90
CA GLY A 141 6.75 17.19 -14.81
C GLY A 141 8.02 16.43 -14.48
N GLY A 142 9.19 17.01 -14.76
CA GLY A 142 10.46 16.46 -14.31
C GLY A 142 11.41 16.31 -15.48
N ALA A 143 12.07 15.16 -15.60
CA ALA A 143 12.94 14.86 -16.73
C ALA A 143 12.13 14.19 -17.84
N GLY A 144 12.11 14.78 -19.04
CA GLY A 144 11.41 14.22 -20.19
C GLY A 144 10.52 15.27 -20.85
N THR A 145 9.57 14.82 -21.66
CA THR A 145 8.59 15.68 -22.33
C THR A 145 7.24 15.52 -21.66
N ASP A 146 6.86 16.49 -20.85
CA ASP A 146 5.69 16.41 -19.99
C ASP A 146 4.49 17.21 -20.53
N ASP A 147 3.29 16.66 -20.38
CA ASP A 147 2.01 17.32 -20.61
C ASP A 147 1.40 17.76 -19.28
N LEU A 148 1.59 19.02 -18.92
CA LEU A 148 0.99 19.65 -17.73
C LEU A 148 -0.28 20.38 -18.16
N SER A 149 -1.45 19.93 -17.71
CA SER A 149 -2.74 20.50 -18.14
C SER A 149 -3.70 20.73 -16.97
N PHE A 150 -4.62 21.70 -17.12
CA PHE A 150 -5.70 22.08 -16.18
C PHE A 150 -5.23 22.34 -14.73
N SER A 151 -5.32 23.61 -14.30
CA SER A 151 -4.99 24.12 -12.94
C SER A 151 -3.61 23.82 -12.37
N CYS A 152 -2.73 23.18 -13.15
CA CYS A 152 -1.31 23.06 -12.85
C CYS A 152 -0.58 24.40 -13.00
N GLU A 153 -0.22 24.99 -11.87
CA GLU A 153 0.86 25.98 -11.80
C GLU A 153 2.18 25.23 -11.97
N ASN A 154 2.82 25.41 -13.14
CA ASN A 154 4.08 24.76 -13.44
C ASN A 154 5.19 25.38 -12.59
N GLU A 155 5.76 24.60 -11.67
CA GLU A 155 6.84 25.04 -10.77
C GLU A 155 8.21 25.19 -11.46
N GLY A 156 8.31 24.96 -12.77
CA GLY A 156 9.53 25.15 -13.53
C GLY A 156 10.59 24.06 -13.30
N ALA A 157 11.37 23.82 -14.35
CA ALA A 157 12.45 22.84 -14.40
C ALA A 157 13.64 23.27 -13.52
#